data_AF-A0A2E7LCB6-F1
#
_entry.id   AF-A0A2E7LCB6-F1
#
_cell.length_a   1.000
_cell.length_b   1.000
_cell.length_c   1.000
_cell.angle_alpha   90.00
_cell.angle_beta   90.00
_cell.angle_gamma   90.00
#
_symmetry.space_group_name_H-M   'P 1'
#
loop_
_entity.id
_entity.type
_entity.pdbx_description
1 polymer ?
#
loop_
_entity_poly.entity_id
_entity_poly.type
_entity_poly.pdbx_seq_one_letter_code
_entity_poly.pdbx_strand_id
1 'polypeptide(L)'
;MEPCSSAAQHTFTVLQTNVGLQTKSYCIASRGDPPESIAMISAVLRGLAPCILIVAVSGARQALAAAPENAPIRIRAGLFDTTQPQTLGLQTLPGQHKIVYQAGPQTYKFCHHANLAVWQDKLFLMWSNGITHEDYNGQRILYATSVDGRNWSKPAVLAADPDGDGPLACVAAGWHATEETLVAYYTAIVEKRPGTDKRNQLYCLTSSDGLQWGQRSSLAHGFFIEGPRPIAGGRLLMNGQRSNQQPRLRFSDQSDGITGWRDGHIPELLGVYSFPEPSWFTRRDGSLVMTFRTKSGDPTIYASVSRDRGESWTQPRKTNFPDATARSFAGNLPNGQAFFISNPNTVPSVTHPSIGRRNPLAISLSADGQLFDRAYSIRNTPTAMRFQGVNKANGWQYPTAVAWRKHLYVAYSINKEDVGVTRIALAALATPQAE
;
A
#
# COMPACT_ATOMS: atom_id res chain seq x y z
N MET A 1 65.06 0.09 38.99
CA MET A 1 64.45 0.37 40.31
C MET A 1 62.95 0.34 40.14
N GLU A 2 62.33 -0.76 40.58
CA GLU A 2 60.99 -0.75 41.20
C GLU A 2 61.12 -0.27 42.67
N PRO A 3 60.05 -0.07 43.50
CA PRO A 3 58.68 -0.60 43.36
C PRO A 3 57.49 0.32 43.76
N CYS A 4 56.27 -0.25 43.61
CA CYS A 4 55.03 0.00 44.39
C CYS A 4 54.29 1.37 44.28
N SER A 5 52.94 1.46 44.26
CA SER A 5 51.83 0.47 44.28
C SER A 5 50.50 1.18 43.87
N SER A 6 49.28 0.61 43.82
CA SER A 6 48.75 -0.69 44.29
C SER A 6 47.62 -1.33 43.42
N ALA A 7 46.34 -1.17 43.79
CA ALA A 7 45.15 -1.93 43.35
C ALA A 7 43.94 -0.99 43.07
N ALA A 8 42.82 -1.38 42.44
CA ALA A 8 42.15 -2.68 42.44
C ALA A 8 41.37 -3.06 41.15
N GLN A 9 40.79 -4.27 41.18
CA GLN A 9 40.32 -5.09 40.04
C GLN A 9 38.83 -4.86 39.69
N HIS A 10 38.41 -5.26 38.48
CA HIS A 10 37.60 -6.49 38.29
C HIS A 10 37.54 -6.90 36.81
N THR A 11 37.51 -8.21 36.57
CA THR A 11 37.61 -8.86 35.24
C THR A 11 36.46 -9.83 35.06
N PHE A 12 35.93 -9.97 33.84
CA PHE A 12 35.06 -11.09 33.46
C PHE A 12 35.62 -11.84 32.25
N THR A 13 35.68 -13.17 32.36
CA THR A 13 36.27 -14.07 31.37
C THR A 13 35.26 -14.49 30.31
N VAL A 14 35.66 -14.48 29.04
CA VAL A 14 34.89 -15.09 27.94
C VAL A 14 35.49 -16.45 27.60
N LEU A 15 34.68 -17.51 27.67
CA LEU A 15 35.03 -18.83 27.16
C LEU A 15 34.41 -19.03 25.77
N GLN A 16 35.23 -19.31 24.76
CA GLN A 16 34.78 -19.79 23.46
C GLN A 16 34.68 -21.32 23.47
N THR A 17 33.60 -21.86 22.90
CA THR A 17 33.54 -23.24 22.42
C THR A 17 32.94 -23.29 21.01
N ASN A 18 33.73 -23.78 20.04
CA ASN A 18 33.28 -24.05 18.69
C ASN A 18 32.57 -25.41 18.63
N VAL A 19 31.36 -25.47 18.08
CA VAL A 19 30.89 -26.65 17.32
C VAL A 19 30.08 -26.17 16.12
N GLY A 20 30.58 -26.44 14.91
CA GLY A 20 29.83 -26.23 13.67
C GLY A 20 29.12 -27.51 13.23
N LEU A 21 27.86 -27.41 12.82
CA LEU A 21 27.11 -28.50 12.21
C LEU A 21 27.05 -28.31 10.69
N GLN A 22 27.84 -29.09 9.94
CA GLN A 22 27.61 -29.30 8.51
C GLN A 22 26.66 -30.48 8.31
N THR A 23 25.54 -30.24 7.64
CA THR A 23 24.68 -31.32 7.12
C THR A 23 25.24 -31.84 5.80
N LYS A 24 25.73 -33.08 5.79
CA LYS A 24 25.90 -33.88 4.56
C LYS A 24 24.87 -35.01 4.56
N SER A 25 24.07 -35.08 3.49
CA SER A 25 23.11 -36.15 3.28
C SER A 25 23.78 -37.38 2.66
N TYR A 26 23.53 -38.55 3.23
CA TYR A 26 23.70 -39.84 2.53
C TYR A 26 22.45 -40.68 2.77
N CYS A 27 21.89 -41.23 1.69
CA CYS A 27 20.85 -42.24 1.76
C CYS A 27 21.49 -43.63 1.83
N ILE A 28 20.94 -44.52 2.64
CA ILE A 28 20.87 -45.99 2.46
C ILE A 28 19.72 -46.50 3.34
N ALA A 29 19.07 -47.58 2.93
CA ALA A 29 17.80 -48.02 3.48
C ALA A 29 17.89 -49.31 4.32
N SER A 30 16.85 -49.51 5.14
CA SER A 30 16.14 -50.77 5.41
C SER A 30 16.40 -51.55 6.72
N ARG A 31 15.25 -51.96 7.32
CA ARG A 31 14.95 -53.13 8.18
C ARG A 31 15.51 -53.21 9.60
N GLY A 32 14.61 -53.60 10.53
CA GLY A 32 14.93 -54.28 11.80
C GLY A 32 14.12 -53.78 12.99
N ASP A 33 13.20 -54.62 13.51
CA ASP A 33 12.50 -54.37 14.77
C ASP A 33 13.42 -54.58 16.00
N PRO A 34 13.17 -53.90 17.14
CA PRO A 34 13.92 -54.10 18.38
C PRO A 34 13.29 -55.16 19.32
N PRO A 35 14.09 -55.94 20.08
CA PRO A 35 13.59 -56.77 21.18
C PRO A 35 13.66 -56.05 22.55
N GLU A 36 12.80 -56.48 23.47
CA GLU A 36 12.70 -55.99 24.86
C GLU A 36 13.73 -56.62 25.81
N SER A 37 14.01 -55.96 26.95
CA SER A 37 14.32 -56.60 28.26
C SER A 37 14.00 -55.58 29.38
N ILE A 38 12.95 -55.78 30.19
CA ILE A 38 12.95 -56.40 31.54
C ILE A 38 13.53 -55.49 32.66
N ALA A 39 12.88 -55.21 33.80
CA ALA A 39 11.48 -55.45 34.24
C ALA A 39 11.13 -54.69 35.55
N MET A 40 9.83 -54.38 35.75
CA MET A 40 9.00 -54.33 37.00
C MET A 40 9.50 -53.55 38.27
N ILE A 41 8.63 -52.92 39.09
CA ILE A 41 7.56 -53.53 39.91
C ILE A 41 6.40 -52.54 40.29
N SER A 42 5.17 -53.08 40.28
CA SER A 42 3.94 -52.75 41.05
C SER A 42 3.27 -51.35 41.05
N ALA A 43 2.24 -51.25 40.20
CA ALA A 43 0.85 -50.81 40.47
C ALA A 43 0.45 -50.10 41.80
N VAL A 44 -0.27 -48.97 41.64
CA VAL A 44 -1.58 -48.70 42.28
C VAL A 44 -2.51 -48.04 41.26
N LEU A 45 -3.74 -48.56 41.09
CA LEU A 45 -4.80 -47.97 40.27
C LEU A 45 -5.94 -47.45 41.16
N ARG A 46 -6.38 -46.20 40.95
CA ARG A 46 -7.79 -45.75 40.83
C ARG A 46 -7.93 -44.23 40.98
N GLY A 47 -8.68 -43.60 40.08
CA GLY A 47 -9.39 -42.35 40.37
C GLY A 47 -8.90 -41.06 39.72
N LEU A 48 -9.01 -40.94 38.38
CA LEU A 48 -9.23 -39.65 37.73
C LEU A 48 -10.28 -39.80 36.61
N ALA A 49 -11.26 -38.90 36.62
CA ALA A 49 -12.35 -38.86 35.63
C ALA A 49 -11.87 -38.28 34.29
N PRO A 50 -12.54 -38.58 33.16
CA PRO A 50 -12.24 -37.93 31.90
C PRO A 50 -12.70 -36.46 31.95
N CYS A 51 -11.76 -35.53 32.10
CA CYS A 51 -12.02 -34.12 31.89
C CYS A 51 -12.36 -33.88 30.42
N ILE A 52 -13.66 -33.82 30.11
CA ILE A 52 -14.15 -33.33 28.82
C ILE A 52 -13.72 -31.86 28.72
N LEU A 53 -12.71 -31.59 27.89
CA LEU A 53 -12.29 -30.24 27.58
C LEU A 53 -13.33 -29.60 26.66
N ILE A 54 -14.38 -29.03 27.27
CA ILE A 54 -15.33 -28.17 26.55
C ILE A 54 -14.55 -26.93 26.11
N VAL A 55 -14.11 -26.93 24.86
CA VAL A 55 -13.62 -25.72 24.19
C VAL A 55 -14.83 -24.83 23.97
N ALA A 56 -15.15 -24.03 24.99
CA ALA A 56 -16.09 -22.94 24.86
C ALA A 56 -15.51 -21.95 23.84
N VAL A 57 -16.01 -22.00 22.61
CA VAL A 57 -15.76 -20.96 21.61
C VAL A 57 -16.51 -19.72 22.06
N SER A 58 -15.92 -19.01 23.02
CA SER A 58 -16.34 -17.67 23.38
C SER A 58 -16.15 -16.81 22.14
N GLY A 59 -17.28 -16.36 21.58
CA GLY A 59 -17.32 -15.36 20.50
C GLY A 59 -16.86 -14.01 21.02
N ALA A 60 -15.59 -13.92 21.43
CA ALA A 60 -14.97 -12.69 21.87
C ALA A 60 -14.96 -11.72 20.69
N ARG A 61 -15.85 -10.73 20.75
CA ARG A 61 -15.82 -9.58 19.84
C ARG A 61 -14.45 -8.92 20.00
N GLN A 62 -13.54 -9.18 19.05
CA GLN A 62 -12.35 -8.35 18.89
C GLN A 62 -12.81 -6.98 18.38
N ALA A 63 -13.19 -6.13 19.33
CA ALA A 63 -13.37 -4.72 19.10
C ALA A 63 -12.04 -4.16 18.60
N LEU A 64 -12.08 -3.43 17.48
CA LEU A 64 -10.96 -2.59 17.07
C LEU A 64 -10.58 -1.67 18.24
N ALA A 65 -9.29 -1.63 18.56
CA ALA A 65 -8.79 -0.80 19.65
C ALA A 65 -9.23 0.67 19.45
N ALA A 66 -9.54 1.35 20.56
CA ALA A 66 -9.83 2.77 20.51
C ALA A 66 -8.64 3.54 19.92
N ALA A 67 -8.91 4.61 19.16
CA ALA A 67 -7.84 5.50 18.72
C ALA A 67 -7.16 6.11 19.96
N PRO A 68 -5.82 6.28 19.96
CA PRO A 68 -5.17 7.18 20.90
C PRO A 68 -5.82 8.56 20.85
N GLU A 69 -6.02 9.21 22.01
CA GLU A 69 -6.79 10.48 22.10
C GLU A 69 -6.28 11.59 21.18
N ASN A 70 -5.01 11.52 20.77
CA ASN A 70 -4.33 12.49 19.89
C ASN A 70 -4.00 11.94 18.49
N ALA A 71 -4.70 10.91 18.01
CA ALA A 71 -4.53 10.39 16.66
C ALA A 71 -5.05 11.41 15.60
N PRO A 72 -4.29 11.72 14.52
CA PRO A 72 -4.74 12.68 13.50
C PRO A 72 -6.01 12.28 12.76
N ILE A 73 -6.33 10.98 12.71
CA ILE A 73 -7.60 10.44 12.21
C ILE A 73 -8.06 9.31 13.12
N ARG A 74 -9.38 9.13 13.21
CA ARG A 74 -10.05 8.07 13.93
C ARG A 74 -11.28 7.57 13.16
N ILE A 75 -11.61 6.29 13.29
CA ILE A 75 -12.91 5.74 12.87
C ILE A 75 -13.92 5.74 14.03
N ARG A 76 -15.20 5.89 13.69
CA ARG A 76 -16.32 5.58 14.60
C ARG A 76 -16.26 4.13 15.06
N ALA A 77 -16.59 3.88 16.33
CA ALA A 77 -16.69 2.51 16.84
C ALA A 77 -17.70 1.69 16.01
N GLY A 78 -17.30 0.48 15.61
CA GLY A 78 -18.13 -0.39 14.77
C GLY A 78 -18.25 0.03 13.29
N LEU A 79 -17.42 0.95 12.79
CA LEU A 79 -17.43 1.34 11.36
C LEU A 79 -17.17 0.15 10.41
N PHE A 80 -16.36 -0.81 10.87
CA PHE A 80 -16.08 -2.07 10.17
C PHE A 80 -16.48 -3.23 11.08
N ASP A 81 -17.44 -4.05 10.64
CA ASP A 81 -17.85 -5.26 11.36
C ASP A 81 -16.85 -6.39 11.10
N THR A 82 -15.90 -6.57 12.01
CA THR A 82 -14.88 -7.62 11.96
C THR A 82 -15.46 -9.04 12.08
N THR A 83 -16.71 -9.20 12.51
CA THR A 83 -17.40 -10.51 12.53
C THR A 83 -17.87 -10.94 11.14
N GLN A 84 -17.92 -10.02 10.16
CA GLN A 84 -18.25 -10.27 8.76
C GLN A 84 -17.04 -10.06 7.83
N PRO A 85 -15.97 -10.87 7.92
CA PRO A 85 -14.65 -10.57 7.31
C PRO A 85 -14.59 -10.64 5.76
N GLN A 86 -15.73 -10.80 5.07
CA GLN A 86 -15.85 -10.68 3.61
C GLN A 86 -16.45 -9.34 3.16
N THR A 87 -17.31 -8.74 3.98
CA THR A 87 -18.06 -7.50 3.68
C THR A 87 -17.71 -6.35 4.62
N LEU A 88 -17.21 -6.67 5.82
CA LEU A 88 -17.03 -5.78 6.96
C LEU A 88 -18.32 -5.05 7.38
N GLY A 89 -19.49 -5.66 7.10
CA GLY A 89 -20.81 -5.03 7.29
C GLY A 89 -21.10 -3.87 6.32
N LEU A 90 -20.22 -3.61 5.35
CA LEU A 90 -20.34 -2.44 4.47
C LEU A 90 -21.36 -2.67 3.36
N GLN A 91 -22.25 -1.69 3.18
CA GLN A 91 -23.09 -1.58 1.98
C GLN A 91 -22.20 -1.33 0.75
N THR A 92 -22.54 -1.96 -0.39
CA THR A 92 -21.81 -1.77 -1.65
C THR A 92 -22.39 -0.58 -2.40
N LEU A 93 -21.53 0.34 -2.86
CA LEU A 93 -21.97 1.51 -3.62
C LEU A 93 -22.50 1.10 -5.00
N PRO A 94 -23.59 1.73 -5.49
CA PRO A 94 -23.98 1.63 -6.88
C PRO A 94 -22.89 2.29 -7.75
N GLY A 95 -22.20 1.48 -8.55
CA GLY A 95 -21.11 1.93 -9.41
C GLY A 95 -20.98 1.06 -10.65
N GLN A 96 -20.58 1.68 -11.77
CA GLN A 96 -20.31 0.94 -13.00
C GLN A 96 -18.83 0.56 -13.05
N HIS A 97 -18.57 -0.74 -13.21
CA HIS A 97 -17.22 -1.31 -13.26
C HIS A 97 -16.81 -1.63 -14.70
N LYS A 98 -15.57 -1.32 -15.05
CA LYS A 98 -14.93 -1.67 -16.31
C LYS A 98 -13.54 -2.26 -16.05
N ILE A 99 -13.24 -3.39 -16.67
CA ILE A 99 -11.86 -3.86 -16.84
C ILE A 99 -11.24 -3.10 -18.02
N VAL A 100 -10.09 -2.47 -17.79
CA VAL A 100 -9.33 -1.69 -18.79
C VAL A 100 -8.17 -2.50 -19.35
N TYR A 101 -7.54 -3.33 -18.51
CA TYR A 101 -6.57 -4.33 -18.93
C TYR A 101 -6.90 -5.66 -18.27
N GLN A 102 -6.90 -6.75 -19.05
CA GLN A 102 -7.05 -8.11 -18.54
C GLN A 102 -5.84 -8.95 -18.96
N ALA A 103 -5.15 -9.55 -18.00
CA ALA A 103 -4.03 -10.45 -18.28
C ALA A 103 -4.53 -11.77 -18.88
N GLY A 104 -3.89 -12.20 -19.97
CA GLY A 104 -4.07 -13.48 -20.65
C GLY A 104 -2.76 -14.27 -20.78
N PRO A 105 -2.79 -15.53 -21.25
CA PRO A 105 -1.62 -16.41 -21.29
C PRO A 105 -0.44 -15.84 -22.10
N GLN A 106 -0.73 -15.16 -23.21
CA GLN A 106 0.27 -14.55 -24.09
C GLN A 106 0.57 -13.07 -23.78
N THR A 107 -0.06 -12.47 -22.77
CA THR A 107 0.20 -11.08 -22.38
C THR A 107 1.14 -11.01 -21.18
N TYR A 108 1.49 -9.79 -20.79
CA TYR A 108 2.09 -9.48 -19.51
C TYR A 108 1.07 -9.75 -18.38
N LYS A 109 1.55 -10.30 -17.25
CA LYS A 109 0.72 -10.94 -16.20
C LYS A 109 0.85 -10.26 -14.83
N PHE A 110 1.64 -9.19 -14.75
CA PHE A 110 1.67 -8.28 -13.61
C PHE A 110 1.07 -6.93 -14.01
N CYS A 111 0.08 -6.44 -13.27
CA CYS A 111 -0.43 -5.08 -13.38
C CYS A 111 -0.65 -4.44 -12.00
N HIS A 112 -0.07 -3.26 -11.77
CA HIS A 112 -0.14 -2.58 -10.47
C HIS A 112 0.03 -1.06 -10.58
N HIS A 113 0.02 -0.35 -9.45
CA HIS A 113 0.33 1.09 -9.38
C HIS A 113 -0.55 1.97 -10.30
N ALA A 114 -1.85 1.66 -10.38
CA ALA A 114 -2.80 2.38 -11.23
C ALA A 114 -2.96 3.84 -10.78
N ASN A 115 -2.82 4.80 -11.70
CA ASN A 115 -2.97 6.24 -11.41
C ASN A 115 -3.90 6.93 -12.44
N LEU A 116 -4.87 7.69 -11.94
CA LEU A 116 -5.85 8.46 -12.73
C LEU A 116 -5.54 9.97 -12.77
N ALA A 117 -5.89 10.62 -13.88
CA ALA A 117 -5.97 12.07 -14.01
C ALA A 117 -7.09 12.51 -14.98
N VAL A 118 -7.40 13.80 -14.94
CA VAL A 118 -8.26 14.49 -15.91
C VAL A 118 -7.42 15.55 -16.60
N TRP A 119 -7.46 15.59 -17.93
CA TRP A 119 -6.84 16.67 -18.72
C TRP A 119 -7.60 16.83 -20.03
N GLN A 120 -7.79 18.07 -20.49
CA GLN A 120 -8.59 18.41 -21.69
C GLN A 120 -9.95 17.67 -21.76
N ASP A 121 -10.72 17.68 -20.66
CA ASP A 121 -11.99 16.97 -20.47
C ASP A 121 -11.96 15.48 -20.92
N LYS A 122 -10.85 14.81 -20.62
CA LYS A 122 -10.60 13.39 -20.89
C LYS A 122 -9.93 12.75 -19.67
N LEU A 123 -10.30 11.52 -19.35
CA LEU A 123 -9.62 10.72 -18.33
C LEU A 123 -8.37 10.06 -18.92
N PHE A 124 -7.31 10.05 -18.12
CA PHE A 124 -6.07 9.32 -18.38
C PHE A 124 -5.82 8.33 -17.22
N LEU A 125 -5.46 7.09 -17.56
CA LEU A 125 -5.13 6.03 -16.61
C LEU A 125 -3.82 5.38 -17.01
N MET A 126 -2.81 5.39 -16.13
CA MET A 126 -1.57 4.61 -16.30
C MET A 126 -1.45 3.49 -15.28
N TRP A 127 -0.64 2.47 -15.58
CA TRP A 127 -0.29 1.40 -14.66
C TRP A 127 1.06 0.75 -15.02
N SER A 128 1.73 0.20 -14.01
CA SER A 128 2.84 -0.74 -14.21
C SER A 128 2.34 -1.99 -14.91
N ASN A 129 3.02 -2.45 -15.95
CA ASN A 129 2.73 -3.70 -16.65
C ASN A 129 4.03 -4.52 -16.77
N GLY A 130 4.11 -5.64 -16.05
CA GLY A 130 5.29 -6.52 -15.99
C GLY A 130 5.00 -7.92 -16.52
N ILE A 131 6.05 -8.63 -16.94
CA ILE A 131 5.93 -9.94 -17.63
C ILE A 131 5.16 -10.95 -16.77
N THR A 132 5.59 -11.15 -15.52
CA THR A 132 4.95 -12.09 -14.56
C THR A 132 5.06 -11.66 -13.09
N HIS A 133 6.16 -11.02 -12.70
CA HIS A 133 6.49 -10.74 -11.31
C HIS A 133 6.40 -9.25 -10.97
N GLU A 134 6.17 -8.95 -9.69
CA GLU A 134 6.23 -7.59 -9.17
C GLU A 134 7.68 -7.09 -9.12
N ASP A 135 7.93 -5.92 -9.72
CA ASP A 135 9.18 -5.18 -9.59
C ASP A 135 10.41 -5.96 -10.12
N TYR A 136 10.23 -6.64 -11.25
CA TYR A 136 11.28 -7.28 -12.04
C TYR A 136 11.55 -6.50 -13.33
N ASN A 137 12.73 -6.69 -13.91
CA ASN A 137 13.07 -6.23 -15.25
C ASN A 137 12.08 -6.80 -16.30
N GLY A 138 11.96 -6.12 -17.45
CA GLY A 138 10.88 -6.30 -18.41
C GLY A 138 9.60 -5.52 -18.07
N GLN A 139 9.58 -4.73 -16.98
CA GLN A 139 8.40 -3.96 -16.58
C GLN A 139 8.35 -2.59 -17.27
N ARG A 140 7.24 -2.33 -17.94
CA ARG A 140 6.93 -1.11 -18.71
C ARG A 140 5.73 -0.37 -18.11
N ILE A 141 5.45 0.84 -18.57
CA ILE A 141 4.22 1.57 -18.24
C ILE A 141 3.26 1.52 -19.43
N LEU A 142 2.01 1.14 -19.16
CA LEU A 142 0.90 1.29 -20.11
C LEU A 142 0.00 2.45 -19.68
N TYR A 143 -0.71 3.03 -20.64
CA TYR A 143 -1.80 3.96 -20.39
C TYR A 143 -3.01 3.71 -21.31
N ALA A 144 -4.18 4.17 -20.88
CA ALA A 144 -5.41 4.23 -21.67
C ALA A 144 -6.19 5.51 -21.32
N THR A 145 -7.07 5.94 -22.22
CA THR A 145 -7.87 7.16 -22.06
C THR A 145 -9.36 6.92 -22.21
N SER A 146 -10.19 7.84 -21.70
CA SER A 146 -11.65 7.78 -21.85
C SER A 146 -12.27 9.19 -21.95
N VAL A 147 -13.12 9.40 -22.97
CA VAL A 147 -13.85 10.67 -23.22
C VAL A 147 -15.27 10.68 -22.61
N ASP A 148 -15.77 9.53 -22.17
CA ASP A 148 -17.11 9.34 -21.61
C ASP A 148 -17.11 8.74 -20.18
N GLY A 149 -15.96 8.25 -19.71
CA GLY A 149 -15.83 7.56 -18.42
C GLY A 149 -16.43 6.15 -18.41
N ARG A 150 -16.69 5.55 -19.57
CA ARG A 150 -17.30 4.22 -19.73
C ARG A 150 -16.46 3.34 -20.63
N ASN A 151 -16.12 3.88 -21.80
CA ASN A 151 -15.34 3.24 -22.84
C ASN A 151 -13.91 3.76 -22.76
N TRP A 152 -12.96 2.83 -22.80
CA TRP A 152 -11.53 3.13 -22.68
C TRP A 152 -10.83 2.74 -23.98
N SER A 153 -9.83 3.53 -24.37
CA SER A 153 -8.98 3.21 -25.52
C SER A 153 -8.28 1.87 -25.32
N LYS A 154 -7.81 1.26 -26.42
CA LYS A 154 -6.80 0.20 -26.34
C LYS A 154 -5.59 0.73 -25.55
N PRO A 155 -5.00 -0.06 -24.64
CA PRO A 155 -3.78 0.33 -23.95
C PRO A 155 -2.62 0.60 -24.91
N ALA A 156 -1.93 1.72 -24.71
CA ALA A 156 -0.70 2.10 -25.40
C ALA A 156 0.49 2.07 -24.43
N VAL A 157 1.71 1.91 -24.95
CA VAL A 157 2.94 1.99 -24.15
C VAL A 157 3.25 3.47 -23.90
N LEU A 158 3.43 3.84 -22.62
CA LEU A 158 3.83 5.18 -22.21
C LEU A 158 5.35 5.28 -22.05
N ALA A 159 5.93 4.27 -21.40
CA ALA A 159 7.37 4.10 -21.24
C ALA A 159 7.68 2.61 -21.40
N ALA A 160 8.71 2.31 -22.19
CA ALA A 160 9.20 0.94 -22.38
C ALA A 160 9.94 0.43 -21.13
N ASP A 161 10.57 -0.72 -21.27
CA ASP A 161 11.61 -1.14 -20.32
C ASP A 161 12.70 -0.02 -20.23
N PRO A 162 13.15 0.36 -19.03
CA PRO A 162 14.05 1.49 -18.85
C PRO A 162 15.51 1.25 -19.28
N ASP A 163 15.98 0.00 -19.34
CA ASP A 163 17.38 -0.37 -19.67
C ASP A 163 17.60 -1.73 -20.38
N GLY A 164 16.55 -2.43 -20.80
CA GLY A 164 16.64 -3.64 -21.63
C GLY A 164 16.97 -4.88 -20.79
N ASP A 165 18.11 -5.53 -21.04
CA ASP A 165 18.61 -6.65 -20.22
C ASP A 165 19.26 -6.17 -18.89
N GLY A 166 19.14 -4.89 -18.57
CA GLY A 166 19.63 -4.30 -17.33
C GLY A 166 18.76 -4.61 -16.12
N PRO A 167 19.16 -4.16 -14.92
CA PRO A 167 18.45 -4.49 -13.69
C PRO A 167 17.24 -3.58 -13.40
N LEU A 168 16.85 -2.66 -14.29
CA LEU A 168 15.81 -1.67 -13.98
C LEU A 168 14.40 -2.12 -14.42
N ALA A 169 13.40 -1.57 -13.74
CA ALA A 169 11.97 -1.83 -13.95
C ALA A 169 11.17 -0.53 -13.82
N CYS A 170 10.21 -0.27 -14.72
CA CYS A 170 9.38 0.93 -14.65
C CYS A 170 8.19 0.75 -13.69
N VAL A 171 8.04 1.64 -12.70
CA VAL A 171 6.89 1.71 -11.79
C VAL A 171 6.06 2.98 -12.04
N ALA A 172 4.76 2.85 -12.28
CA ALA A 172 3.88 3.99 -12.58
C ALA A 172 3.77 4.92 -11.37
N ALA A 173 4.08 6.21 -11.57
CA ALA A 173 4.13 7.23 -10.54
C ALA A 173 3.14 8.38 -10.79
N GLY A 174 2.13 8.19 -11.63
CA GLY A 174 1.01 9.11 -11.81
C GLY A 174 1.24 10.28 -12.74
N TRP A 175 0.42 11.31 -12.60
CA TRP A 175 0.31 12.41 -13.55
C TRP A 175 0.33 13.76 -12.84
N HIS A 176 0.61 14.82 -13.60
CA HIS A 176 0.26 16.19 -13.29
C HIS A 176 -0.26 16.86 -14.57
N ALA A 177 -1.24 17.74 -14.44
CA ALA A 177 -1.90 18.38 -15.58
C ALA A 177 -1.79 19.90 -15.45
N THR A 178 -1.18 20.54 -16.45
CA THR A 178 -1.28 21.98 -16.67
C THR A 178 -2.35 22.25 -17.75
N GLU A 179 -2.56 23.52 -18.11
CA GLU A 179 -3.51 23.87 -19.18
C GLU A 179 -3.07 23.26 -20.54
N GLU A 180 -1.79 23.38 -20.87
CA GLU A 180 -1.23 23.00 -22.17
C GLU A 180 -0.47 21.67 -22.18
N THR A 181 -0.12 21.10 -21.02
CA THR A 181 0.77 19.92 -20.92
C THR A 181 0.27 18.91 -19.91
N LEU A 182 0.24 17.64 -20.34
CA LEU A 182 0.14 16.49 -19.44
C LEU A 182 1.53 15.97 -19.13
N VAL A 183 1.89 15.95 -17.84
CA VAL A 183 3.14 15.38 -17.34
C VAL A 183 2.87 14.00 -16.78
N ALA A 184 3.63 13.01 -17.25
CA ALA A 184 3.56 11.62 -16.83
C ALA A 184 4.79 11.24 -16.02
N TYR A 185 4.60 10.61 -14.86
CA TYR A 185 5.68 10.25 -13.94
C TYR A 185 5.82 8.73 -13.83
N TYR A 186 7.05 8.26 -13.76
CA TYR A 186 7.36 6.87 -13.42
C TYR A 186 8.68 6.79 -12.66
N THR A 187 8.79 5.85 -11.73
CA THR A 187 10.07 5.52 -11.09
C THR A 187 10.73 4.37 -11.84
N ALA A 188 11.97 4.51 -12.30
CA ALA A 188 12.80 3.34 -12.61
C ALA A 188 13.41 2.83 -11.30
N ILE A 189 13.14 1.57 -10.96
CA ILE A 189 13.70 0.92 -9.76
C ILE A 189 14.65 -0.20 -10.17
N VAL A 190 15.62 -0.50 -9.31
CA VAL A 190 16.38 -1.76 -9.40
C VAL A 190 15.46 -2.91 -9.00
N GLU A 191 15.46 -3.97 -9.81
CA GLU A 191 14.67 -5.19 -9.63
C GLU A 191 14.73 -5.70 -8.17
N LYS A 192 13.56 -6.03 -7.61
CA LYS A 192 13.34 -6.47 -6.21
C LYS A 192 13.81 -5.48 -5.13
N ARG A 193 14.23 -4.26 -5.49
CA ARG A 193 14.71 -3.23 -4.54
C ARG A 193 13.95 -1.89 -4.61
N PRO A 194 12.61 -1.87 -4.75
CA PRO A 194 11.85 -0.62 -4.62
C PRO A 194 12.13 0.01 -3.26
N GLY A 195 12.36 1.33 -3.24
CA GLY A 195 12.54 2.10 -2.01
C GLY A 195 13.74 1.70 -1.12
N THR A 196 14.69 0.90 -1.62
CA THR A 196 15.89 0.46 -0.88
C THR A 196 17.21 0.65 -1.61
N ASP A 197 17.22 0.65 -2.96
CA ASP A 197 18.43 0.98 -3.75
C ASP A 197 18.52 2.50 -4.03
N LYS A 198 19.73 3.07 -3.97
CA LYS A 198 19.97 4.51 -4.23
C LYS A 198 19.85 4.87 -5.72
N ARG A 199 19.94 3.87 -6.62
CA ARG A 199 19.79 4.05 -8.08
C ARG A 199 18.34 4.24 -8.51
N ASN A 200 17.37 3.97 -7.62
CA ASN A 200 15.95 4.21 -7.91
C ASN A 200 15.73 5.70 -8.20
N GLN A 201 15.08 6.00 -9.33
CA GLN A 201 14.97 7.36 -9.84
C GLN A 201 13.58 7.63 -10.43
N LEU A 202 12.95 8.71 -9.97
CA LEU A 202 11.77 9.30 -10.56
C LEU A 202 12.12 10.05 -11.85
N TYR A 203 11.41 9.72 -12.92
CA TYR A 203 11.44 10.41 -14.20
C TYR A 203 10.06 11.01 -14.51
N CYS A 204 10.05 12.01 -15.39
CA CYS A 204 8.85 12.49 -16.06
C CYS A 204 9.00 12.51 -17.58
N LEU A 205 7.87 12.41 -18.29
CA LEU A 205 7.70 12.72 -19.71
C LEU A 205 6.61 13.78 -19.84
N THR A 206 6.65 14.60 -20.89
CA THR A 206 5.61 15.61 -21.19
C THR A 206 4.88 15.30 -22.49
N SER A 207 3.64 15.76 -22.62
CA SER A 207 2.84 15.65 -23.83
C SER A 207 1.90 16.85 -23.98
N SER A 208 1.76 17.37 -25.19
CA SER A 208 0.82 18.45 -25.55
C SER A 208 -0.45 17.96 -26.27
N ASP A 209 -0.54 16.67 -26.60
CA ASP A 209 -1.70 16.02 -27.22
C ASP A 209 -2.24 14.81 -26.44
N GLY A 210 -1.48 14.31 -25.46
CA GLY A 210 -1.77 13.11 -24.69
C GLY A 210 -1.54 11.80 -25.47
N LEU A 211 -0.84 11.86 -26.60
CA LEU A 211 -0.57 10.75 -27.51
C LEU A 211 0.94 10.56 -27.75
N GLN A 212 1.65 11.65 -28.06
CA GLN A 212 3.10 11.70 -28.24
C GLN A 212 3.78 12.17 -26.97
N TRP A 213 4.88 11.50 -26.60
CA TRP A 213 5.56 11.72 -25.32
C TRP A 213 7.01 12.15 -25.55
N GLY A 214 7.41 13.24 -24.89
CA GLY A 214 8.76 13.79 -24.96
C GLY A 214 9.81 12.90 -24.28
N GLN A 215 11.07 13.32 -24.37
CA GLN A 215 12.19 12.59 -23.74
C GLN A 215 12.05 12.54 -22.21
N ARG A 216 12.52 11.45 -21.60
CA ARG A 216 12.52 11.28 -20.14
C ARG A 216 13.45 12.29 -19.47
N SER A 217 12.92 13.02 -18.48
CA SER A 217 13.67 13.95 -17.64
C SER A 217 13.73 13.44 -16.20
N SER A 218 14.87 13.64 -15.52
CA SER A 218 15.18 13.09 -14.20
C SER A 218 14.79 14.07 -13.09
N LEU A 219 14.06 13.63 -12.06
CA LEU A 219 13.49 14.51 -11.02
C LEU A 219 13.96 14.24 -9.58
N ALA A 220 14.07 12.96 -9.18
CA ALA A 220 14.28 12.61 -7.76
C ALA A 220 14.82 11.19 -7.56
N HIS A 221 15.83 11.03 -6.70
CA HIS A 221 16.16 9.70 -6.15
C HIS A 221 15.06 9.18 -5.23
N GLY A 222 14.85 7.87 -5.20
CA GLY A 222 13.89 7.19 -4.32
C GLY A 222 12.76 6.50 -5.08
N PHE A 223 11.67 6.22 -4.38
CA PHE A 223 10.55 5.43 -4.90
C PHE A 223 9.24 6.19 -4.79
N PHE A 224 8.58 6.42 -5.93
CA PHE A 224 7.34 7.19 -6.04
C PHE A 224 6.32 6.39 -6.84
N ILE A 225 5.05 6.42 -6.40
CA ILE A 225 3.94 5.70 -7.01
C ILE A 225 2.68 6.57 -7.18
N GLU A 226 2.76 7.85 -6.82
CA GLU A 226 1.68 8.84 -6.91
C GLU A 226 2.21 10.15 -7.47
N GLY A 227 1.46 10.76 -8.39
CA GLY A 227 1.85 11.99 -9.07
C GLY A 227 1.61 13.22 -8.19
N PRO A 228 2.10 14.40 -8.62
CA PRO A 228 1.76 15.66 -7.98
C PRO A 228 0.26 15.87 -7.87
N ARG A 229 -0.21 16.32 -6.71
CA ARG A 229 -1.57 16.83 -6.52
C ARG A 229 -1.52 18.26 -5.95
N PRO A 230 -2.32 19.20 -6.47
CA PRO A 230 -2.34 20.58 -5.98
C PRO A 230 -3.07 20.69 -4.65
N ILE A 231 -2.58 21.56 -3.77
CA ILE A 231 -3.33 22.09 -2.62
C ILE A 231 -3.87 23.49 -2.94
N ALA A 232 -4.69 24.05 -2.04
CA ALA A 232 -5.19 25.41 -2.17
C ALA A 232 -4.03 26.42 -2.39
N GLY A 233 -4.18 27.31 -3.38
CA GLY A 233 -3.11 28.22 -3.79
C GLY A 233 -2.00 27.60 -4.65
N GLY A 234 -2.29 26.50 -5.36
CA GLY A 234 -1.48 26.03 -6.51
C GLY A 234 -0.22 25.20 -6.19
N ARG A 235 0.31 25.26 -4.96
CA ARG A 235 1.44 24.42 -4.53
C ARG A 235 1.13 22.94 -4.80
N LEU A 236 2.09 22.24 -5.40
CA LEU A 236 2.03 20.82 -5.71
C LEU A 236 2.69 20.00 -4.59
N LEU A 237 2.07 18.86 -4.24
CA LEU A 237 2.60 17.88 -3.29
C LEU A 237 2.75 16.51 -3.97
N MET A 238 3.90 15.86 -3.79
CA MET A 238 4.22 14.56 -4.39
C MET A 238 4.84 13.60 -3.37
N ASN A 239 4.26 12.41 -3.26
CA ASN A 239 4.56 11.43 -2.22
C ASN A 239 5.43 10.26 -2.72
N GLY A 240 6.41 9.87 -1.91
CA GLY A 240 7.29 8.75 -2.17
C GLY A 240 8.04 8.27 -0.93
N GLN A 241 9.19 7.65 -1.15
CA GLN A 241 10.00 6.94 -0.17
C GLN A 241 11.49 7.13 -0.46
N ARG A 242 12.28 7.37 0.61
CA ARG A 242 13.75 7.41 0.57
C ARG A 242 14.32 5.98 0.55
N SER A 243 15.58 5.81 0.14
CA SER A 243 16.24 4.50 0.13
C SER A 243 16.49 3.90 1.53
N ASN A 244 16.32 4.67 2.61
CA ASN A 244 16.29 4.18 3.99
C ASN A 244 14.87 3.78 4.45
N GLN A 245 13.95 3.57 3.51
CA GLN A 245 12.55 3.17 3.71
C GLN A 245 11.64 4.21 4.42
N GLN A 246 12.18 5.36 4.82
CA GLN A 246 11.39 6.45 5.40
C GLN A 246 10.53 7.15 4.33
N PRO A 247 9.35 7.68 4.71
CA PRO A 247 8.51 8.44 3.80
C PRO A 247 9.23 9.70 3.30
N ARG A 248 8.92 10.10 2.07
CA ARG A 248 9.39 11.34 1.46
C ARG A 248 8.18 12.10 0.91
N LEU A 249 7.95 13.31 1.40
CA LEU A 249 7.14 14.29 0.70
C LEU A 249 8.07 15.24 -0.07
N ARG A 250 7.70 15.57 -1.30
CA ARG A 250 8.21 16.73 -2.01
C ARG A 250 7.11 17.74 -2.24
N PHE A 251 7.45 19.02 -2.25
CA PHE A 251 6.54 20.10 -2.62
C PHE A 251 7.20 21.04 -3.63
N SER A 252 6.38 21.70 -4.46
CA SER A 252 6.84 22.77 -5.36
C SER A 252 5.77 23.85 -5.47
N ASP A 253 6.20 25.11 -5.47
CA ASP A 253 5.35 26.27 -5.78
C ASP A 253 5.31 26.58 -7.29
N GLN A 254 6.02 25.80 -8.12
CA GLN A 254 5.93 25.85 -9.58
C GLN A 254 4.78 24.98 -10.08
N SER A 255 3.94 25.53 -10.95
CA SER A 255 2.76 24.85 -11.52
C SER A 255 3.09 23.86 -12.63
N ASP A 256 4.34 23.85 -13.13
CA ASP A 256 4.80 22.98 -14.22
C ASP A 256 4.86 21.48 -13.84
N GLY A 257 4.94 21.17 -12.54
CA GLY A 257 5.17 19.81 -12.03
C GLY A 257 6.59 19.26 -12.25
N ILE A 258 7.50 20.04 -12.81
CA ILE A 258 8.84 19.63 -13.24
C ILE A 258 9.92 20.30 -12.38
N THR A 259 9.77 21.58 -12.06
CA THR A 259 10.80 22.38 -11.37
C THR A 259 10.40 22.73 -9.94
N GLY A 260 11.28 23.43 -9.21
CA GLY A 260 11.02 23.96 -7.86
C GLY A 260 10.96 22.95 -6.71
N TRP A 261 11.05 21.64 -6.97
CA TRP A 261 10.84 20.57 -5.98
C TRP A 261 11.79 20.59 -4.78
N ARG A 262 11.24 20.84 -3.59
CA ARG A 262 11.90 20.74 -2.27
C ARG A 262 11.38 19.53 -1.49
N ASP A 263 12.11 19.09 -0.49
CA ASP A 263 11.66 18.04 0.44
C ASP A 263 10.98 18.68 1.66
N GLY A 264 9.83 18.14 2.06
CA GLY A 264 9.23 18.45 3.36
C GLY A 264 9.91 17.67 4.50
N HIS A 265 9.96 18.25 5.70
CA HIS A 265 10.49 17.59 6.89
C HIS A 265 9.42 16.70 7.54
N ILE A 266 9.59 15.38 7.44
CA ILE A 266 8.81 14.38 8.17
C ILE A 266 9.72 13.76 9.22
N PRO A 267 9.39 13.81 10.52
CA PRO A 267 10.13 13.11 11.56
C PRO A 267 10.17 11.61 11.29
N GLU A 268 11.36 11.00 11.35
CA GLU A 268 11.53 9.57 11.12
C GLU A 268 10.80 8.74 12.19
N LEU A 269 10.39 7.53 11.81
CA LEU A 269 9.82 6.54 12.72
C LEU A 269 10.39 5.17 12.42
N LEU A 270 11.49 4.86 13.10
CA LEU A 270 12.27 3.63 12.91
C LEU A 270 11.44 2.40 13.32
N GLY A 271 11.64 1.28 12.63
CA GLY A 271 10.96 0.01 12.89
C GLY A 271 9.49 -0.09 12.44
N VAL A 272 8.84 1.01 12.06
CA VAL A 272 7.43 1.03 11.63
C VAL A 272 7.28 0.91 10.10
N TYR A 273 8.13 1.62 9.35
CA TYR A 273 8.02 1.71 7.89
C TYR A 273 8.96 0.75 7.16
N SER A 274 8.43 0.18 6.07
CA SER A 274 9.22 -0.43 5.00
C SER A 274 8.77 0.02 3.61
N PHE A 275 7.45 0.20 3.46
CA PHE A 275 6.76 0.76 2.30
C PHE A 275 5.64 1.67 2.82
N PRO A 276 5.95 2.91 3.25
CA PRO A 276 4.97 3.81 3.85
C PRO A 276 3.88 4.27 2.86
N GLU A 277 4.15 4.20 1.55
CA GLU A 277 3.23 4.49 0.44
C GLU A 277 2.24 5.64 0.74
N PRO A 278 2.73 6.84 1.11
CA PRO A 278 1.88 7.83 1.72
C PRO A 278 0.85 8.41 0.76
N SER A 279 -0.30 8.80 1.29
CA SER A 279 -1.33 9.58 0.58
C SER A 279 -1.88 10.66 1.54
N TRP A 280 -2.56 11.68 1.03
CA TRP A 280 -3.00 12.80 1.87
C TRP A 280 -4.38 13.39 1.48
N PHE A 281 -5.00 14.08 2.43
CA PHE A 281 -6.18 14.93 2.23
C PHE A 281 -6.02 16.27 2.98
N THR A 282 -6.88 17.24 2.67
CA THR A 282 -6.90 18.57 3.33
C THR A 282 -8.11 18.68 4.24
N ARG A 283 -7.93 19.23 5.44
CA ARG A 283 -9.02 19.61 6.35
C ARG A 283 -9.59 20.99 6.01
N ARG A 284 -10.74 21.36 6.58
CA ARG A 284 -11.41 22.65 6.32
C ARG A 284 -10.59 23.87 6.78
N ASP A 285 -9.70 23.69 7.76
CA ASP A 285 -8.76 24.71 8.25
C ASP A 285 -7.51 24.86 7.37
N GLY A 286 -7.40 24.11 6.27
CA GLY A 286 -6.22 24.07 5.40
C GLY A 286 -5.10 23.15 5.91
N SER A 287 -5.22 22.55 7.10
CA SER A 287 -4.26 21.56 7.59
C SER A 287 -4.25 20.33 6.66
N LEU A 288 -3.05 19.85 6.34
CA LEU A 288 -2.88 18.63 5.55
C LEU A 288 -2.76 17.43 6.48
N VAL A 289 -3.39 16.32 6.13
CA VAL A 289 -3.27 15.05 6.86
C VAL A 289 -2.72 14.00 5.91
N MET A 290 -1.55 13.46 6.24
CA MET A 290 -0.90 12.37 5.51
C MET A 290 -1.11 11.05 6.25
N THR A 291 -1.48 10.01 5.50
CA THR A 291 -1.60 8.63 5.97
C THR A 291 -0.44 7.79 5.48
N PHE A 292 0.04 6.86 6.31
CA PHE A 292 1.14 5.95 6.01
C PHE A 292 0.70 4.50 6.24
N ARG A 293 1.00 3.65 5.25
CA ARG A 293 0.95 2.19 5.36
C ARG A 293 2.06 1.68 6.30
N THR A 294 1.83 0.54 6.93
CA THR A 294 2.83 -0.21 7.69
C THR A 294 3.11 -1.58 7.07
N LYS A 295 4.23 -2.21 7.43
CA LYS A 295 4.53 -3.62 7.11
C LYS A 295 5.11 -4.40 8.31
N SER A 296 5.21 -3.77 9.48
CA SER A 296 5.88 -4.25 10.69
C SER A 296 5.06 -5.26 11.53
N GLY A 297 4.08 -5.95 10.93
CA GLY A 297 3.11 -6.77 11.66
C GLY A 297 2.06 -5.97 12.44
N ASP A 298 2.16 -4.65 12.48
CA ASP A 298 1.12 -3.74 12.97
C ASP A 298 0.10 -3.46 11.86
N PRO A 299 -1.14 -3.99 11.92
CA PRO A 299 -2.12 -3.89 10.83
C PRO A 299 -2.94 -2.60 10.95
N THR A 300 -2.28 -1.45 11.16
CA THR A 300 -2.93 -0.15 11.35
C THR A 300 -2.25 0.97 10.59
N ILE A 301 -3.06 1.91 10.09
CA ILE A 301 -2.58 3.12 9.43
C ILE A 301 -1.98 4.08 10.46
N TYR A 302 -0.85 4.69 10.10
CA TYR A 302 -0.27 5.81 10.83
C TYR A 302 -0.65 7.12 10.12
N ALA A 303 -0.70 8.25 10.84
CA ALA A 303 -0.99 9.53 10.24
C ALA A 303 -0.14 10.68 10.84
N SER A 304 0.04 11.75 10.07
CA SER A 304 0.69 13.00 10.51
C SER A 304 -0.03 14.22 9.93
N VAL A 305 0.16 15.38 10.56
CA VAL A 305 -0.42 16.67 10.17
C VAL A 305 0.68 17.67 9.79
N SER A 306 0.47 18.42 8.72
CA SER A 306 1.20 19.65 8.39
C SER A 306 0.24 20.85 8.47
N ARG A 307 0.74 21.98 8.98
CA ARG A 307 0.02 23.27 9.07
C ARG A 307 0.69 24.38 8.26
N ASP A 308 1.78 24.05 7.58
CA ASP A 308 2.67 24.93 6.83
C ASP A 308 2.79 24.48 5.37
N ARG A 309 1.66 24.02 4.80
CA ARG A 309 1.54 23.68 3.37
C ARG A 309 2.56 22.61 2.91
N GLY A 310 2.86 21.66 3.79
CA GLY A 310 3.72 20.49 3.52
C GLY A 310 5.19 20.66 3.89
N GLU A 311 5.61 21.80 4.42
CA GLU A 311 7.02 22.09 4.73
C GLU A 311 7.52 21.30 5.94
N SER A 312 6.71 21.17 7.00
CA SER A 312 6.99 20.31 8.16
C SER A 312 5.77 19.53 8.62
N TRP A 313 6.03 18.39 9.25
CA TRP A 313 5.02 17.45 9.69
C TRP A 313 5.21 17.08 11.15
N THR A 314 4.12 16.85 11.86
CA THR A 314 4.17 16.29 13.23
C THR A 314 4.81 14.89 13.24
N GLN A 315 5.23 14.40 14.41
CA GLN A 315 5.61 12.99 14.55
C GLN A 315 4.45 12.10 14.06
N PRO A 316 4.67 11.15 13.12
CA PRO A 316 3.63 10.21 12.73
C PRO A 316 3.10 9.40 13.91
N ARG A 317 1.77 9.31 14.05
CA ARG A 317 1.08 8.61 15.15
C ARG A 317 0.21 7.48 14.62
N LYS A 318 0.17 6.39 15.37
CA LYS A 318 -0.75 5.27 15.16
C LYS A 318 -2.21 5.73 15.25
N THR A 319 -3.08 5.15 14.43
CA THR A 319 -4.53 5.40 14.43
C THR A 319 -5.29 4.11 14.75
N ASN A 320 -6.63 4.15 14.77
CA ASN A 320 -7.47 2.95 14.80
C ASN A 320 -8.00 2.53 13.41
N PHE A 321 -7.47 3.08 12.31
CA PHE A 321 -7.78 2.59 10.97
C PHE A 321 -7.05 1.26 10.72
N PRO A 322 -7.76 0.15 10.45
CA PRO A 322 -7.11 -1.11 10.07
C PRO A 322 -6.48 -1.03 8.67
N ASP A 323 -5.37 -1.73 8.48
CA ASP A 323 -4.64 -1.86 7.22
C ASP A 323 -4.46 -3.33 6.82
N ALA A 324 -4.60 -3.62 5.53
CA ALA A 324 -4.27 -4.91 4.89
C ALA A 324 -2.85 -4.93 4.31
N THR A 325 -1.98 -4.00 4.74
CA THR A 325 -0.61 -3.85 4.27
C THR A 325 -0.60 -3.60 2.75
N ALA A 326 -1.43 -2.66 2.30
CA ALA A 326 -1.62 -2.30 0.89
C ALA A 326 -1.71 -0.78 0.74
N ARG A 327 -1.31 -0.23 -0.42
CA ARG A 327 -1.48 1.20 -0.68
C ARG A 327 -2.93 1.61 -0.44
N SER A 328 -3.09 2.75 0.21
CA SER A 328 -4.35 3.47 0.34
C SER A 328 -4.30 4.77 -0.48
N PHE A 329 -5.45 5.40 -0.68
CA PHE A 329 -5.55 6.68 -1.40
C PHE A 329 -6.49 7.62 -0.67
N ALA A 330 -5.98 8.78 -0.29
CA ALA A 330 -6.71 9.81 0.43
C ALA A 330 -6.94 11.03 -0.48
N GLY A 331 -7.98 11.81 -0.18
CA GLY A 331 -8.25 13.08 -0.85
C GLY A 331 -9.54 13.72 -0.37
N ASN A 332 -10.04 14.70 -1.12
CA ASN A 332 -11.31 15.36 -0.85
C ASN A 332 -12.27 15.19 -2.04
N LEU A 333 -13.54 14.98 -1.74
CA LEU A 333 -14.63 15.10 -2.71
C LEU A 333 -14.83 16.58 -3.08
N PRO A 334 -15.47 16.91 -4.22
CA PRO A 334 -15.70 18.31 -4.63
C PRO A 334 -16.50 19.17 -3.65
N ASN A 335 -17.22 18.57 -2.70
CA ASN A 335 -17.90 19.27 -1.60
C ASN A 335 -17.02 19.48 -0.35
N GLY A 336 -15.71 19.24 -0.45
CA GLY A 336 -14.73 19.39 0.63
C GLY A 336 -14.63 18.21 1.60
N GLN A 337 -15.56 17.25 1.57
CA GLN A 337 -15.52 16.05 2.41
C GLN A 337 -14.23 15.25 2.19
N ALA A 338 -13.51 14.94 3.26
CA ALA A 338 -12.36 14.04 3.19
C ALA A 338 -12.82 12.60 2.91
N PHE A 339 -12.07 11.89 2.08
CA PHE A 339 -12.24 10.46 1.84
C PHE A 339 -10.93 9.71 2.04
N PHE A 340 -11.05 8.43 2.40
CA PHE A 340 -9.94 7.49 2.49
C PHE A 340 -10.34 6.15 1.88
N ILE A 341 -9.65 5.76 0.80
CA ILE A 341 -9.87 4.50 0.08
C ILE A 341 -8.78 3.51 0.49
N SER A 342 -9.17 2.39 1.07
CA SER A 342 -8.24 1.39 1.60
C SER A 342 -8.82 -0.03 1.56
N ASN A 343 -8.02 -1.00 2.00
CA ASN A 343 -8.47 -2.35 2.32
C ASN A 343 -8.48 -2.51 3.86
N PRO A 344 -9.57 -2.16 4.57
CA PRO A 344 -9.61 -2.13 6.04
C PRO A 344 -9.82 -3.53 6.67
N ASN A 345 -9.16 -4.57 6.15
CA ASN A 345 -9.37 -5.96 6.57
C ASN A 345 -8.07 -6.60 7.07
N THR A 346 -7.97 -6.76 8.38
CA THR A 346 -6.79 -7.32 9.07
C THR A 346 -6.73 -8.85 9.07
N VAL A 347 -7.80 -9.54 8.64
CA VAL A 347 -7.79 -11.01 8.55
C VAL A 347 -6.73 -11.45 7.53
N PRO A 348 -5.88 -12.45 7.83
CA PRO A 348 -4.84 -12.90 6.92
C PRO A 348 -5.32 -13.20 5.49
N SER A 349 -4.52 -12.76 4.52
CA SER A 349 -4.69 -13.07 3.11
C SER A 349 -4.41 -14.54 2.83
N VAL A 350 -5.32 -15.19 2.10
CA VAL A 350 -5.22 -16.62 1.73
C VAL A 350 -3.96 -16.91 0.91
N THR A 351 -3.53 -15.97 0.06
CA THR A 351 -2.34 -16.15 -0.81
C THR A 351 -1.05 -15.63 -0.18
N HIS A 352 -1.12 -14.88 0.92
CA HIS A 352 0.05 -14.26 1.54
C HIS A 352 -0.21 -13.97 3.04
N PRO A 353 -0.16 -14.98 3.92
CA PRO A 353 -0.71 -14.88 5.29
C PRO A 353 -0.10 -13.79 6.20
N SER A 354 1.07 -13.24 5.87
CA SER A 354 1.71 -12.13 6.59
C SER A 354 1.18 -10.73 6.23
N ILE A 355 0.12 -10.64 5.42
CA ILE A 355 -0.63 -9.39 5.16
C ILE A 355 -2.14 -9.63 5.33
N GLY A 356 -2.89 -8.55 5.55
CA GLY A 356 -4.36 -8.61 5.59
C GLY A 356 -4.99 -8.87 4.21
N ARG A 357 -6.29 -9.17 4.19
CA ARG A 357 -7.08 -9.40 2.98
C ARG A 357 -7.29 -8.11 2.21
N ARG A 358 -6.93 -8.11 0.92
CA ARG A 358 -7.18 -6.97 0.01
C ARG A 358 -8.60 -7.00 -0.56
N ASN A 359 -9.58 -7.36 0.28
CA ASN A 359 -11.01 -7.42 -0.02
C ASN A 359 -11.80 -7.26 1.30
N PRO A 360 -12.78 -6.35 1.42
CA PRO A 360 -13.22 -5.39 0.42
C PRO A 360 -12.17 -4.30 0.11
N LEU A 361 -12.34 -3.62 -1.03
CA LEU A 361 -11.86 -2.27 -1.23
C LEU A 361 -12.98 -1.31 -0.80
N ALA A 362 -12.71 -0.47 0.18
CA ALA A 362 -13.69 0.39 0.82
C ALA A 362 -13.33 1.87 0.66
N ILE A 363 -14.34 2.74 0.69
CA ILE A 363 -14.19 4.19 0.85
C ILE A 363 -14.80 4.60 2.18
N SER A 364 -14.01 5.27 3.01
CA SER A 364 -14.45 5.91 4.26
C SER A 364 -14.57 7.41 4.04
N LEU A 365 -15.57 8.05 4.66
CA LEU A 365 -15.87 9.48 4.51
C LEU A 365 -15.79 10.20 5.86
N SER A 366 -15.36 11.46 5.85
CA SER A 366 -15.27 12.32 7.04
C SER A 366 -15.65 13.76 6.71
N ALA A 367 -16.53 14.37 7.51
CA ALA A 367 -16.96 15.76 7.32
C ALA A 367 -15.92 16.78 7.79
N ASP A 368 -15.09 16.43 8.78
CA ASP A 368 -14.10 17.29 9.45
C ASP A 368 -12.64 16.93 9.12
N GLY A 369 -12.40 15.74 8.57
CA GLY A 369 -11.06 15.20 8.35
C GLY A 369 -10.35 14.75 9.64
N GLN A 370 -11.13 14.37 10.65
CA GLN A 370 -10.66 13.79 11.91
C GLN A 370 -11.43 12.51 12.25
N LEU A 371 -12.77 12.56 12.27
CA LEU A 371 -13.63 11.40 12.49
C LEU A 371 -14.19 10.90 11.15
N PHE A 372 -13.86 9.66 10.82
CA PHE A 372 -14.49 8.91 9.73
C PHE A 372 -15.65 8.09 10.31
N ASP A 373 -16.87 8.45 9.90
CA ASP A 373 -18.13 7.98 10.52
C ASP A 373 -18.98 7.07 9.62
N ARG A 374 -18.77 7.17 8.30
CA ARG A 374 -19.43 6.40 7.24
C ARG A 374 -18.40 5.73 6.36
N ALA A 375 -18.70 4.51 5.94
CA ALA A 375 -17.88 3.76 4.99
C ALA A 375 -18.75 2.87 4.11
N TYR A 376 -18.28 2.61 2.89
CA TYR A 376 -18.95 1.76 1.92
C TYR A 376 -17.94 0.89 1.16
N SER A 377 -18.39 -0.26 0.66
CA SER A 377 -17.60 -1.05 -0.27
C SER A 377 -17.68 -0.48 -1.69
N ILE A 378 -16.52 -0.28 -2.33
CA ILE A 378 -16.41 -0.04 -3.77
C ILE A 378 -16.46 -1.40 -4.49
N ARG A 379 -15.71 -2.39 -3.97
CA ARG A 379 -15.67 -3.78 -4.44
C ARG A 379 -15.53 -4.72 -3.24
N ASN A 380 -16.33 -5.78 -3.20
CA ASN A 380 -16.26 -6.85 -2.19
C ASN A 380 -16.32 -8.27 -2.80
N THR A 381 -16.58 -8.40 -4.11
CA THR A 381 -16.65 -9.71 -4.78
C THR A 381 -15.33 -10.46 -4.62
N PRO A 382 -15.32 -11.74 -4.19
CA PRO A 382 -14.09 -12.53 -4.12
C PRO A 382 -13.36 -12.59 -5.47
N THR A 383 -12.03 -12.63 -5.43
CA THR A 383 -11.18 -12.76 -6.62
C THR A 383 -10.11 -13.83 -6.40
N ALA A 384 -9.68 -14.45 -7.50
CA ALA A 384 -8.59 -15.42 -7.51
C ALA A 384 -7.58 -15.07 -8.61
N MET A 385 -6.29 -15.08 -8.26
CA MET A 385 -5.16 -14.93 -9.17
C MET A 385 -5.15 -16.07 -10.21
N ARG A 386 -4.90 -15.73 -11.48
CA ARG A 386 -4.86 -16.70 -12.60
C ARG A 386 -3.44 -17.13 -12.97
N PHE A 387 -2.44 -16.30 -12.67
CA PHE A 387 -1.03 -16.52 -13.00
C PHE A 387 -0.17 -16.32 -11.75
N GLN A 388 0.52 -17.37 -11.30
CA GLN A 388 1.43 -17.24 -10.16
C GLN A 388 2.56 -16.23 -10.43
N GLY A 389 3.01 -15.53 -9.40
CA GLY A 389 4.14 -14.61 -9.48
C GLY A 389 4.51 -14.00 -8.14
N VAL A 390 5.77 -13.55 -8.01
CA VAL A 390 6.32 -12.98 -6.77
C VAL A 390 5.50 -11.77 -6.30
N ASN A 391 5.23 -11.72 -5.00
CA ASN A 391 4.46 -10.68 -4.28
C ASN A 391 3.03 -10.41 -4.80
N LYS A 392 2.46 -11.25 -5.66
CA LYS A 392 1.06 -11.15 -6.07
C LYS A 392 0.14 -11.67 -4.96
N ALA A 393 -1.04 -11.07 -4.82
CA ALA A 393 -2.01 -11.47 -3.79
C ALA A 393 -3.45 -11.21 -4.25
N ASN A 394 -4.39 -12.09 -3.89
CA ASN A 394 -5.81 -11.92 -4.24
C ASN A 394 -6.37 -10.61 -3.68
N GLY A 395 -7.18 -9.91 -4.49
CA GLY A 395 -8.00 -8.79 -4.06
C GLY A 395 -7.95 -7.54 -4.94
N TRP A 396 -8.78 -6.57 -4.58
CA TRP A 396 -8.94 -5.25 -5.21
C TRP A 396 -8.06 -4.25 -4.46
N GLN A 397 -7.01 -3.74 -5.10
CA GLN A 397 -5.87 -3.19 -4.36
C GLN A 397 -5.13 -2.08 -5.10
N TYR A 398 -4.44 -1.24 -4.32
CA TYR A 398 -3.70 -0.06 -4.79
C TYR A 398 -4.62 0.90 -5.56
N PRO A 399 -5.59 1.52 -4.84
CA PRO A 399 -6.50 2.46 -5.44
C PRO A 399 -5.78 3.77 -5.81
N THR A 400 -6.30 4.44 -6.82
CA THR A 400 -6.24 5.90 -6.96
C THR A 400 -7.59 6.41 -7.39
N ALA A 401 -7.89 7.68 -7.14
CA ALA A 401 -9.18 8.26 -7.52
C ALA A 401 -9.09 9.69 -8.02
N VAL A 402 -9.99 10.04 -8.95
CA VAL A 402 -10.20 11.42 -9.42
C VAL A 402 -11.69 11.70 -9.55
N ALA A 403 -12.14 12.87 -9.11
CA ALA A 403 -13.48 13.35 -9.37
C ALA A 403 -13.51 13.99 -10.77
N TRP A 404 -14.46 13.58 -11.60
CA TRP A 404 -14.65 14.17 -12.93
C TRP A 404 -16.13 14.22 -13.31
N ARG A 405 -16.57 15.38 -13.79
CA ARG A 405 -17.98 15.69 -14.04
C ARG A 405 -18.81 15.31 -12.79
N LYS A 406 -19.80 14.41 -12.91
CA LYS A 406 -20.69 13.99 -11.80
C LYS A 406 -20.26 12.70 -11.07
N HIS A 407 -19.04 12.20 -11.30
CA HIS A 407 -18.60 10.90 -10.75
C HIS A 407 -17.23 10.97 -10.06
N LEU A 408 -17.02 10.11 -9.06
CA LEU A 408 -15.71 9.69 -8.58
C LEU A 408 -15.29 8.45 -9.39
N TYR A 409 -14.13 8.51 -10.03
CA TYR A 409 -13.51 7.37 -10.71
C TYR A 409 -12.45 6.80 -9.78
N VAL A 410 -12.52 5.51 -9.48
CA VAL A 410 -11.53 4.80 -8.67
C VAL A 410 -10.91 3.71 -9.54
N ALA A 411 -9.62 3.86 -9.85
CA ALA A 411 -8.83 2.83 -10.51
C ALA A 411 -8.13 1.97 -9.46
N TYR A 412 -7.94 0.70 -9.76
CA TYR A 412 -7.25 -0.26 -8.90
C TYR A 412 -6.72 -1.43 -9.73
N SER A 413 -5.77 -2.17 -9.14
CA SER A 413 -5.37 -3.48 -9.66
C SER A 413 -6.21 -4.60 -9.03
N ILE A 414 -6.35 -5.71 -9.76
CA ILE A 414 -7.06 -6.91 -9.33
C ILE A 414 -6.07 -8.06 -9.35
N ASN A 415 -5.82 -8.69 -8.20
CA ASN A 415 -4.82 -9.75 -8.00
C ASN A 415 -3.36 -9.40 -8.39
N LYS A 416 -3.10 -8.11 -8.67
CA LYS A 416 -1.93 -7.61 -9.42
C LYS A 416 -1.80 -8.19 -10.84
N GLU A 417 -2.92 -8.39 -11.52
CA GLU A 417 -3.03 -8.99 -12.88
C GLU A 417 -3.76 -8.07 -13.85
N ASP A 418 -4.91 -7.60 -13.41
CA ASP A 418 -5.83 -6.80 -14.21
C ASP A 418 -5.89 -5.38 -13.66
N VAL A 419 -6.33 -4.46 -14.51
CA VAL A 419 -6.63 -3.07 -14.11
C VAL A 419 -8.11 -2.82 -14.31
N GLY A 420 -8.75 -2.42 -13.22
CA GLY A 420 -10.16 -2.08 -13.17
C GLY A 420 -10.37 -0.61 -12.81
N VAL A 421 -11.48 -0.06 -13.30
CA VAL A 421 -12.05 1.19 -12.82
C VAL A 421 -13.47 0.94 -12.35
N THR A 422 -13.87 1.54 -11.22
CA THR A 422 -15.27 1.75 -10.87
C THR A 422 -15.56 3.24 -10.88
N ARG A 423 -16.61 3.65 -11.59
CA ARG A 423 -17.15 5.01 -11.43
C ARG A 423 -18.38 4.99 -10.53
N ILE A 424 -18.41 5.91 -9.58
CA ILE A 424 -19.45 6.08 -8.55
C ILE A 424 -20.05 7.46 -8.75
N ALA A 425 -21.39 7.60 -8.72
CA ALA A 425 -22.01 8.91 -8.77
C ALA A 425 -21.68 9.70 -7.48
N LEU A 426 -21.22 10.95 -7.60
CA LEU A 426 -20.85 11.76 -6.42
C LEU A 426 -22.03 11.94 -5.45
N ALA A 427 -23.26 11.98 -5.95
CA ALA A 427 -24.47 12.03 -5.14
C ALA A 427 -24.62 10.81 -4.20
N ALA A 428 -24.16 9.62 -4.61
CA ALA A 428 -24.22 8.41 -3.77
C ALA A 428 -23.22 8.44 -2.59
N LEU A 429 -22.28 9.39 -2.58
CA LEU A 429 -21.35 9.64 -1.47
C LEU A 429 -21.79 10.82 -0.59
N ALA A 430 -22.74 11.63 -1.07
CA ALA A 430 -23.22 12.82 -0.36
C ALA A 430 -24.27 12.50 0.70
N THR A 431 -25.06 11.45 0.52
CA THR A 431 -26.14 11.07 1.45
C THR A 431 -25.56 10.63 2.80
N PRO A 432 -26.09 11.14 3.94
CA PRO A 432 -25.95 10.45 5.22
C PRO A 432 -26.49 9.01 5.09
N GLN A 433 -25.98 8.06 5.87
CA GLN A 433 -26.77 6.86 6.09
C GLN A 433 -28.03 7.30 6.86
N ALA A 434 -29.21 6.89 6.39
CA ALA A 434 -30.38 6.89 7.26
C ALA A 434 -30.07 5.92 8.42
N GLU A 435 -30.36 6.36 9.65
CA GLU A 435 -30.14 5.59 10.88
C GLU A 435 -31.03 4.34 10.96
#